data_AF-M1XN08-F1
#
_entry.id   AF-M1XN08-F1
#
_cell.length_a   1.000
_cell.length_b   1.000
_cell.length_c   1.000
_cell.angle_alpha   90.00
_cell.angle_beta   90.00
_cell.angle_gamma   90.00
#
_symmetry.space_group_name_H-M   'P 1'
#
loop_
_entity.id
_entity.type
_entity.pdbx_description
1 polymer ?
#
loop_
_entity_poly.entity_id
_entity_poly.type
_entity_poly.pdbx_seq_one_letter_code
_entity_poly.pdbx_strand_id
1 'polypeptide(L)' 'MAEDAFYCETCNEDVTHDDIETVTDVPEVDLDQFLFVEGSAEVYKCGVCGEVLGFNPA' A
#
# COMPACT_ATOMS: atom_id res chain seq x y z
N MET A 1 0.44 21.43 -7.49
CA MET A 1 0.89 20.48 -6.45
C MET A 1 -0.12 19.35 -6.58
N ALA A 2 0.25 18.27 -7.26
CA ALA A 2 -0.68 17.15 -7.44
C ALA A 2 -0.68 16.39 -6.12
N GLU A 3 -1.75 16.57 -5.37
CA GLU A 3 -2.02 15.83 -4.15
C GLU A 3 -2.52 14.47 -4.67
N ASP A 4 -1.64 13.46 -4.71
CA ASP A 4 -2.03 12.09 -5.06
C ASP A 4 -2.97 11.58 -3.96
N ALA A 5 -4.25 11.96 -4.06
CA ALA A 5 -5.31 11.45 -3.22
C ALA A 5 -5.51 9.97 -3.58
N PHE A 6 -5.32 9.10 -2.59
CA PHE A 6 -5.65 7.69 -2.75
C PHE A 6 -7.15 7.51 -2.57
N TYR A 7 -7.80 6.80 -3.49
CA TYR A 7 -9.23 6.48 -3.36
C TYR A 7 -9.39 5.08 -2.75
N CYS A 8 -10.22 4.96 -1.72
CA CYS A 8 -10.58 3.66 -1.16
C CYS A 8 -11.91 3.20 -1.77
N GLU A 9 -11.89 2.07 -2.46
CA GLU A 9 -13.08 1.49 -3.08
C GLU A 9 -14.02 0.90 -2.02
N THR A 10 -13.47 0.38 -0.93
CA THR A 10 -14.27 -0.17 0.18
C THR A 10 -15.03 0.90 0.96
N CYS A 11 -14.40 2.03 1.29
CA CYS A 11 -15.06 3.15 1.96
C CYS A 11 -15.83 4.05 0.98
N ASN A 12 -15.52 3.91 -0.32
CA ASN A 12 -16.09 4.70 -1.42
C ASN A 12 -15.89 6.22 -1.21
N GLU A 13 -14.68 6.58 -0.77
CA GLU A 13 -14.26 7.94 -0.46
C GLU A 13 -12.76 8.15 -0.72
N ASP A 14 -12.38 9.41 -0.92
CA ASP A 14 -10.98 9.82 -1.01
C ASP A 14 -10.32 9.76 0.37
N VAL A 15 -9.23 9.00 0.47
CA VAL A 15 -8.45 8.84 1.69
C VAL A 15 -7.43 9.96 1.75
N THR A 16 -7.50 10.75 2.83
CA THR A 16 -6.50 11.80 3.09
C THR A 16 -5.19 11.18 3.53
N HIS A 17 -4.08 11.88 3.34
CA HIS A 17 -2.75 11.37 3.72
C HIS A 17 -2.65 11.04 5.22
N ASP A 18 -3.43 11.69 6.08
CA ASP A 18 -3.50 11.38 7.52
C ASP A 18 -4.24 10.07 7.82
N ASP A 19 -5.12 9.63 6.94
CA ASP A 19 -5.90 8.38 7.06
C ASP A 19 -5.22 7.19 6.35
N ILE A 20 -4.05 7.39 5.75
CA ILE A 20 -3.25 6.31 5.15
C ILE A 20 -2.30 5.77 6.21
N GLU A 21 -2.41 4.48 6.51
CA GLU A 21 -1.41 3.78 7.31
C GLU A 21 -0.36 3.15 6.38
N THR A 22 0.91 3.38 6.68
CA THR A 22 2.04 2.76 5.96
C THR A 22 2.55 1.56 6.75
N VAL A 23 2.60 0.40 6.10
CA VAL A 23 3.26 -0.79 6.62
C VAL A 23 4.60 -0.94 5.93
N THR A 24 5.68 -0.81 6.70
CA THR A 24 7.04 -1.03 6.21
C THR A 24 7.44 -2.49 6.36
N ASP A 25 8.50 -2.91 5.67
CA ASP A 25 9.10 -4.25 5.79
C ASP A 25 8.20 -5.38 5.25
N VAL A 26 7.36 -5.11 4.23
CA VAL A 26 6.52 -6.15 3.63
C VAL A 26 7.38 -6.98 2.66
N PRO A 27 7.54 -8.29 2.89
CA PRO A 27 8.40 -9.12 2.05
C PRO A 27 7.83 -9.23 0.63
N GLU A 28 8.68 -9.00 -0.36
CA GLU A 28 8.31 -9.13 -1.76
C GLU A 28 8.41 -10.59 -2.20
N VAL A 29 7.45 -11.03 -3.02
CA VAL A 29 7.38 -12.40 -3.54
C VAL A 29 7.43 -12.36 -5.06
N ASP A 30 8.39 -13.06 -5.64
CA ASP A 30 8.43 -13.40 -7.06
C ASP A 30 7.52 -14.60 -7.30
N LEU A 31 6.36 -14.36 -7.92
CA LEU A 31 5.34 -15.39 -8.18
C LEU A 31 5.71 -16.34 -9.31
N ASP A 32 6.61 -15.95 -10.21
CA ASP A 32 7.10 -16.80 -11.29
C ASP A 32 8.04 -17.89 -10.75
N GLN A 33 8.86 -17.53 -9.76
CA GLN A 33 9.82 -18.41 -9.11
C GLN A 33 9.27 -19.03 -7.83
N PHE A 34 8.16 -18.51 -7.28
CA PHE A 34 7.64 -18.81 -5.94
C PHE A 34 8.70 -18.60 -4.84
N LEU A 35 9.46 -17.51 -4.94
CA LEU A 35 10.53 -17.17 -4.01
C LEU A 35 10.31 -15.79 -3.40
N PHE A 36 10.74 -15.61 -2.15
CA PHE A 36 10.89 -14.28 -1.58
C PHE A 36 12.08 -13.57 -2.24
N VAL A 37 11.87 -12.33 -2.66
CA VAL A 37 12.94 -11.48 -3.20
C VAL A 37 13.73 -10.91 -2.02
N GLU A 38 15.06 -10.74 -2.20
CA GLU A 38 15.85 -9.94 -1.26
C GLU A 38 15.43 -8.47 -1.38
N GLY A 39 14.50 -8.07 -0.52
CA GLY A 39 13.90 -6.73 -0.51
C GLY A 39 12.65 -6.67 0.35
N SER A 40 12.19 -5.47 0.61
CA SER A 40 10.94 -5.24 1.31
C SER A 40 10.25 -4.02 0.71
N ALA A 41 8.94 -4.10 0.50
CA ALA A 41 8.14 -2.99 0.03
C ALA A 41 7.47 -2.26 1.20
N GLU A 42 7.17 -0.98 0.97
CA GLU A 42 6.25 -0.20 1.77
C GLU A 42 4.84 -0.36 1.19
N VAL A 43 3.86 -0.68 2.01
CA VAL A 43 2.46 -0.86 1.58
C VAL A 43 1.61 0.22 2.24
N TYR A 44 0.83 0.93 1.41
CA TYR A 44 -0.11 1.95 1.85
C TYR A 44 -1.50 1.33 1.96
N LYS A 45 -2.09 1.38 3.16
CA LYS A 45 -3.44 0.89 3.42
C LYS A 45 -4.35 2.00 3.94
N CYS A 46 -5.64 1.88 3.66
CA CYS A 46 -6.65 2.72 4.29
C CYS A 46 -6.69 2.42 5.79
N GLY A 47 -6.51 3.44 6.63
CA GLY A 47 -6.53 3.32 8.08
C GLY A 47 -7.92 3.04 8.67
N VAL A 48 -8.98 3.17 7.86
CA VAL A 48 -10.36 2.93 8.28
C VAL A 48 -10.77 1.46 8.05
N CYS A 49 -10.60 0.97 6.82
CA CYS A 49 -11.06 -0.37 6.43
C CYS A 49 -9.94 -1.39 6.23
N GLY A 50 -8.68 -0.95 6.13
CA GLY A 50 -7.52 -1.81 5.89
C GLY A 50 -7.28 -2.20 4.43
N GLU A 51 -8.02 -1.65 3.47
CA GLU A 51 -7.81 -1.89 2.04
C GLU A 51 -6.42 -1.41 1.59
N VAL A 52 -5.73 -2.21 0.77
CA VAL A 52 -4.43 -1.82 0.20
C VAL A 52 -4.68 -0.85 -0.96
N LEU A 53 -4.17 0.37 -0.81
CA LEU A 53 -4.34 1.45 -1.78
C LEU A 53 -3.17 1.51 -2.77
N GLY A 54 -2.00 1.01 -2.38
CA GLY A 54 -0.82 0.95 -3.21
C GLY A 54 0.40 0.40 -2.47
N PHE A 55 1.52 0.30 -3.18
CA PHE A 55 2.81 -0.09 -2.60
C PHE A 55 3.96 0.60 -3.31
N ASN A 56 5.08 0.74 -2.61
CA ASN A 56 6.33 1.28 -3.13
C ASN A 56 7.47 0.27 -2.85
N PRO A 57 8.13 -0.30 -3.87
CA PRO A 57 9.30 -1.15 -3.67
C PRO A 57 10.49 -0.30 -3.19
N ALA A 58 11.30 -0.85 -2.27
CA ALA A 58 12.48 -0.16 -1.72
C ALA A 58 13.74 -0.30 -2.59
#